data_AF-A0A367LYB2-F1
#
_entry.id   AF-A0A367LYB2-F1
#
_cell.length_a   1.000
_cell.length_b   1.000
_cell.length_c   1.000
_cell.angle_alpha   90.00
_cell.angle_beta   90.00
_cell.angle_gamma   90.00
#
_symmetry.space_group_name_H-M   'P 1'
#
loop_
_entity.id
_entity.type
_entity.pdbx_description
1 polymer ?
#
loop_
_entity_poly.entity_id
_entity_poly.type
_entity_poly.pdbx_seq_one_letter_code
_entity_poly.pdbx_strand_id
1 'polypeptide(L)'
;NVAEGADAERVIRNLAKDGYGLIFTTSFGYMNPTAKVARQFPKVTFEHATGYKRDRNLGTYLSRSYEGRYVGGFLAAKMTRSHKIGYIASFPIPEVIRDINAIQLALDKYDPQAELKVMWVSTWFDPGKEADAANALIDQGVDVVFQHTDSPAP
;
A
#
# COMPACT_ATOMS: atom_id res chain seq x y z
N ASN A 1 -12.49 0.94 -11.25
CA ASN A 1 -12.16 1.31 -9.85
C ASN A 1 -12.92 2.55 -9.44
N VAL A 2 -13.33 2.63 -8.17
CA VAL A 2 -13.96 3.85 -7.60
C VAL A 2 -12.85 4.80 -7.19
N ALA A 3 -12.95 6.07 -7.57
CA ALA A 3 -11.96 7.07 -7.17
C ALA A 3 -12.11 7.42 -5.68
N GLU A 4 -10.99 7.76 -5.04
CA GLU A 4 -10.98 8.26 -3.66
C GLU A 4 -11.73 9.60 -3.55
N GLY A 5 -12.12 9.97 -2.32
CA GLY A 5 -12.83 11.23 -2.07
C GLY A 5 -14.34 11.15 -2.27
N ALA A 6 -14.92 12.11 -3.02
CA ALA A 6 -16.37 12.30 -3.12
C ALA A 6 -17.09 11.11 -3.77
N ASP A 7 -16.46 10.48 -4.77
CA ASP A 7 -17.02 9.29 -5.41
C ASP A 7 -17.07 8.10 -4.47
N ALA A 8 -16.00 7.85 -3.71
CA ALA A 8 -16.00 6.83 -2.67
C ALA A 8 -17.13 7.07 -1.65
N GLU A 9 -17.31 8.30 -1.15
CA GLU A 9 -18.39 8.59 -0.19
C GLU A 9 -19.77 8.29 -0.78
N ARG A 10 -20.03 8.71 -2.03
CA ARG A 10 -21.29 8.44 -2.72
C ARG A 10 -21.54 6.94 -2.88
N VAL A 11 -20.54 6.18 -3.32
CA VAL A 11 -20.67 4.73 -3.53
C VAL A 11 -20.89 4.00 -2.20
N ILE A 12 -20.09 4.30 -1.17
CA ILE A 12 -20.22 3.69 0.16
C ILE A 12 -21.61 3.97 0.74
N ARG A 13 -22.10 5.22 0.58
CA ARG A 13 -23.44 5.61 1.00
C ARG A 13 -24.55 4.86 0.26
N ASN A 14 -24.40 4.66 -1.05
CA ASN A 14 -25.38 3.93 -1.84
C ASN A 14 -25.45 2.47 -1.38
N LEU A 15 -24.31 1.81 -1.17
CA LEU A 15 -24.30 0.46 -0.59
C LEU A 15 -25.03 0.40 0.76
N ALA A 16 -24.81 1.37 1.65
CA ALA A 16 -25.52 1.40 2.93
C ALA A 16 -27.05 1.63 2.76
N LYS A 17 -27.47 2.44 1.78
CA LYS A 17 -28.89 2.67 1.45
C LYS A 17 -29.56 1.47 0.82
N ASP A 18 -28.82 0.72 0.00
CA ASP A 18 -29.31 -0.47 -0.71
C ASP A 18 -29.53 -1.67 0.23
N GLY A 19 -29.24 -1.51 1.53
CA GLY A 19 -29.57 -2.48 2.57
C GLY A 19 -28.46 -3.47 2.91
N TYR A 20 -27.25 -3.29 2.38
CA TYR A 20 -26.10 -4.12 2.75
C TYR A 20 -25.72 -3.90 4.23
N GLY A 21 -25.76 -4.97 5.03
CA GLY A 21 -25.49 -4.92 6.48
C GLY A 21 -24.01 -4.92 6.87
N LEU A 22 -23.12 -5.27 5.93
CA LEU A 22 -21.66 -5.28 6.10
C LEU A 22 -20.99 -4.77 4.83
N ILE A 23 -20.11 -3.77 4.95
CA ILE A 23 -19.44 -3.11 3.84
C ILE A 23 -17.93 -3.05 4.09
N PHE A 24 -17.16 -3.58 3.15
CA PHE A 24 -15.70 -3.49 3.15
C PHE A 24 -15.23 -2.36 2.25
N THR A 25 -14.33 -1.51 2.75
CA THR A 25 -13.71 -0.43 1.98
C THR A 25 -12.20 -0.67 1.90
N THR A 26 -11.75 -1.10 0.72
CA THR A 26 -10.48 -1.83 0.53
C THR A 26 -9.31 -0.95 0.05
N SER A 27 -9.27 0.31 0.45
CA SER A 27 -8.16 1.23 0.14
C SER A 27 -7.98 2.24 1.28
N PHE A 28 -6.73 2.60 1.57
CA PHE A 28 -6.41 3.59 2.59
C PHE A 28 -7.19 4.90 2.40
N GLY A 29 -7.29 5.40 1.16
CA GLY A 29 -7.94 6.67 0.86
C GLY A 29 -9.45 6.71 1.09
N TYR A 30 -10.08 5.55 1.35
CA TYR A 30 -11.49 5.49 1.73
C TYR A 30 -11.75 5.80 3.21
N MET A 31 -10.73 5.96 4.04
CA MET A 31 -10.87 6.12 5.50
C MET A 31 -11.86 7.23 5.90
N ASN A 32 -11.70 8.43 5.33
CA ASN A 32 -12.55 9.58 5.65
C ASN A 32 -13.98 9.41 5.13
N PRO A 33 -14.21 9.01 3.86
CA PRO A 33 -15.52 8.60 3.37
C PRO A 33 -16.21 7.54 4.23
N THR A 34 -15.53 6.44 4.57
CA THR A 34 -16.09 5.35 5.37
C THR A 34 -16.47 5.84 6.76
N ALA A 35 -15.59 6.58 7.45
CA ALA A 35 -15.89 7.13 8.77
C ALA A 35 -17.10 8.09 8.76
N LYS A 36 -17.26 8.88 7.68
CA LYS A 36 -18.41 9.78 7.55
C LYS A 36 -19.71 9.02 7.31
N VAL A 37 -19.71 8.02 6.43
CA VAL A 37 -20.90 7.21 6.15
C VAL A 37 -21.25 6.32 7.34
N ALA A 38 -20.28 5.73 8.04
CA ALA A 38 -20.51 4.89 9.21
C ALA A 38 -21.36 5.58 10.28
N ARG A 39 -21.08 6.86 10.55
CA ARG A 39 -21.86 7.70 11.49
C ARG A 39 -23.31 7.94 11.07
N GLN A 40 -23.60 7.86 9.78
CA GLN A 40 -24.94 8.10 9.23
C GLN A 40 -25.78 6.82 9.17
N PHE A 41 -25.13 5.65 9.25
CA PHE A 41 -25.77 4.34 9.15
C PHE A 41 -25.36 3.45 10.34
N PRO A 42 -25.77 3.76 11.58
CA PRO A 42 -25.30 3.07 12.79
C PRO A 42 -25.69 1.58 12.88
N LYS A 43 -26.61 1.11 12.01
CA LYS A 43 -27.02 -0.30 11.93
C LYS A 43 -26.21 -1.12 10.91
N VAL A 44 -25.37 -0.47 10.10
CA VAL A 44 -24.50 -1.13 9.12
C VAL A 44 -23.11 -1.26 9.70
N THR A 45 -22.48 -2.42 9.52
CA THR A 45 -21.09 -2.65 9.93
C THR A 45 -20.15 -2.28 8.78
N PHE A 46 -19.08 -1.56 9.09
CA PHE A 46 -18.05 -1.17 8.13
C PHE A 46 -16.70 -1.73 8.54
N GLU A 47 -15.94 -2.22 7.57
CA GLU A 47 -14.56 -2.67 7.74
C GLU A 47 -13.66 -1.92 6.77
N HIS A 48 -12.75 -1.10 7.29
CA HIS A 48 -11.86 -0.28 6.48
C HIS A 48 -10.43 -0.86 6.43
N ALA A 49 -9.92 -1.06 5.22
CA ALA A 49 -8.56 -1.54 5.03
C ALA A 49 -7.53 -0.44 5.35
N THR A 50 -6.52 -0.82 6.13
CA THR A 50 -5.23 -0.13 6.33
C THR A 50 -5.27 1.25 7.01
N GLY A 51 -6.45 1.83 7.18
CA GLY A 51 -6.66 3.04 7.98
C GLY A 51 -6.64 2.81 9.49
N TYR A 52 -6.87 3.90 10.21
CA TYR A 52 -6.78 3.93 11.68
C TYR A 52 -7.99 4.54 12.38
N LYS A 53 -8.95 5.11 11.63
CA LYS A 53 -10.19 5.65 12.21
C LYS A 53 -11.16 4.51 12.48
N ARG A 54 -11.64 4.47 13.73
CA ARG A 54 -12.59 3.45 14.22
C ARG A 54 -13.80 4.12 14.85
N ASP A 55 -14.90 3.40 14.89
CA ASP A 55 -16.16 3.81 15.56
C ASP A 55 -16.91 2.54 16.00
N ARG A 56 -18.06 2.68 16.67
CA ARG A 56 -18.85 1.55 17.18
C ARG A 56 -19.23 0.53 16.10
N ASN A 57 -19.45 1.00 14.87
CA ASN A 57 -19.78 0.19 13.71
C ASN A 57 -18.72 0.27 12.60
N LEU A 58 -17.49 0.69 12.94
CA LEU A 58 -16.38 0.80 12.00
C LEU A 58 -15.12 0.12 12.57
N GLY A 59 -14.83 -1.07 12.04
CA GLY A 59 -13.59 -1.80 12.22
C GLY A 59 -12.51 -1.40 11.20
N THR A 60 -11.28 -1.79 11.51
CA THR A 60 -10.13 -1.63 10.62
C THR A 60 -9.35 -2.92 10.55
N TYR A 61 -8.85 -3.28 9.38
CA TYR A 61 -8.03 -4.47 9.19
C TYR A 61 -6.82 -4.18 8.29
N LEU A 62 -5.73 -4.90 8.54
CA LEU A 62 -4.48 -4.79 7.79
C LEU A 62 -3.66 -6.07 8.01
N SER A 63 -2.94 -6.51 6.97
CA SER A 63 -1.95 -7.58 7.09
C SER A 63 -0.63 -7.06 7.70
N ARG A 64 0.14 -7.93 8.36
CA ARG A 64 1.51 -7.58 8.77
C ARG A 64 2.48 -7.77 7.61
N SER A 65 2.22 -7.10 6.48
CA SER A 65 3.00 -7.16 5.24
C SER A 65 4.50 -6.98 5.47
N TYR A 66 4.87 -6.09 6.39
CA TYR A 66 6.23 -5.79 6.77
C TYR A 66 7.03 -7.03 7.26
N GLU A 67 6.39 -8.06 7.82
CA GLU A 67 7.05 -9.33 8.17
C GLU A 67 7.58 -10.03 6.90
N GLY A 68 6.73 -10.11 5.87
CA GLY A 68 7.12 -10.66 4.56
C GLY A 68 8.14 -9.77 3.84
N ARG A 69 8.02 -8.43 3.99
CA ARG A 69 8.99 -7.48 3.41
C ARG A 69 10.38 -7.63 4.03
N TYR A 70 10.48 -7.89 5.33
CA TYR A 70 11.77 -8.18 5.97
C TYR A 70 12.44 -9.43 5.38
N VAL A 71 11.66 -10.51 5.18
CA VAL A 71 12.15 -11.72 4.50
C VAL A 71 12.57 -11.42 3.06
N GLY A 72 11.79 -10.61 2.35
CA GLY A 72 12.13 -10.12 1.02
C GLY A 72 13.46 -9.36 1.02
N GLY A 73 13.66 -8.43 1.96
CA GLY A 73 14.91 -7.69 2.11
C GLY A 73 16.11 -8.59 2.41
N PHE A 74 15.92 -9.65 3.21
CA PHE A 74 16.96 -10.68 3.41
C PHE A 74 17.32 -11.38 2.09
N LEU A 75 16.33 -11.76 1.27
CA LEU A 75 16.59 -12.37 -0.03
C LEU A 75 17.29 -11.38 -0.97
N ALA A 76 16.85 -10.12 -1.02
CA ALA A 76 17.49 -9.08 -1.82
C ALA A 76 18.97 -8.92 -1.47
N ALA A 77 19.30 -8.85 -0.18
CA ALA A 77 20.68 -8.79 0.32
C ALA A 77 21.54 -10.01 -0.10
N LYS A 78 20.93 -11.16 -0.37
CA LYS A 78 21.64 -12.38 -0.84
C LYS A 78 21.71 -12.51 -2.35
N MET A 79 20.82 -11.85 -3.07
CA MET A 79 20.66 -12.00 -4.52
C MET A 79 21.26 -10.84 -5.31
N THR A 80 21.28 -9.63 -4.75
CA THR A 80 21.85 -8.46 -5.40
C THR A 80 23.35 -8.67 -5.68
N ARG A 81 23.77 -8.28 -6.87
CA ARG A 81 25.17 -8.22 -7.31
C ARG A 81 25.66 -6.77 -7.36
N SER A 82 24.76 -5.81 -7.54
CA SER A 82 25.08 -4.39 -7.63
C SER A 82 25.03 -3.66 -6.29
N HIS A 83 24.49 -4.29 -5.24
CA HIS A 83 24.16 -3.65 -3.97
C HIS A 83 23.15 -2.49 -4.14
N LYS A 84 22.36 -2.49 -5.22
CA LYS A 84 21.32 -1.48 -5.47
C LYS A 84 19.96 -2.14 -5.58
N ILE A 85 19.08 -1.80 -4.65
CA ILE A 85 17.73 -2.33 -4.55
C ILE A 85 16.76 -1.20 -4.86
N GLY A 86 15.72 -1.48 -5.65
CA GLY A 86 14.66 -0.53 -5.99
C GLY A 86 13.39 -0.81 -5.22
N TYR A 87 12.66 0.26 -4.90
CA TYR A 87 11.33 0.18 -4.32
C TYR A 87 10.39 1.16 -5.03
N ILE A 88 9.39 0.64 -5.72
CA ILE A 88 8.34 1.43 -6.36
C ILE A 88 7.21 1.63 -5.35
N ALA A 89 7.07 2.85 -4.86
CA ALA A 89 6.18 3.23 -3.78
C ALA A 89 4.97 4.02 -4.29
N SER A 90 3.80 3.78 -3.71
CA SER A 90 2.56 4.49 -4.03
C SER A 90 2.52 5.86 -3.33
N PHE A 91 2.07 5.91 -2.07
CA PHE A 91 1.92 7.13 -1.26
C PHE A 91 2.68 7.02 0.07
N PRO A 92 3.23 8.12 0.62
CA PRO A 92 4.00 8.11 1.87
C PRO A 92 3.09 8.00 3.11
N ILE A 93 2.35 6.90 3.20
CA ILE A 93 1.45 6.57 4.31
C ILE A 93 2.08 5.52 5.23
N PRO A 94 1.55 5.31 6.46
CA PRO A 94 2.16 4.40 7.42
C PRO A 94 2.36 2.96 6.91
N GLU A 95 1.47 2.46 6.06
CA GLU A 95 1.61 1.13 5.44
C GLU A 95 2.86 1.02 4.57
N VAL A 96 3.03 1.93 3.62
CA VAL A 96 4.15 1.93 2.67
C VAL A 96 5.47 2.18 3.38
N ILE A 97 5.49 3.11 4.34
CA ILE A 97 6.70 3.43 5.11
C ILE A 97 7.14 2.24 5.97
N ARG A 98 6.20 1.51 6.62
CA ARG A 98 6.54 0.30 7.37
C ARG A 98 7.19 -0.76 6.50
N ASP A 99 6.66 -0.96 5.30
CA ASP A 99 7.19 -1.95 4.35
C ASP A 99 8.58 -1.58 3.82
N ILE A 100 8.81 -0.31 3.49
CA ILE A 100 10.15 0.21 3.10
C ILE A 100 11.15 0.00 4.24
N ASN A 101 10.78 0.41 5.47
CA ASN A 101 11.66 0.31 6.62
C ASN A 101 12.00 -1.14 6.96
N ALA A 102 11.06 -2.07 6.78
CA ALA A 102 11.32 -3.49 7.02
C ALA A 102 12.36 -4.07 6.04
N ILE A 103 12.34 -3.64 4.77
CA ILE A 103 13.39 -3.99 3.81
C ILE A 103 14.72 -3.37 4.24
N GLN A 104 14.74 -2.07 4.56
CA GLN A 104 15.96 -1.39 5.00
C GLN A 104 16.60 -2.08 6.21
N LEU A 105 15.82 -2.45 7.23
CA LEU A 105 16.32 -3.16 8.41
C LEU A 105 16.94 -4.53 8.07
N ALA A 106 16.45 -5.21 7.03
CA ALA A 106 17.06 -6.45 6.57
C ALA A 106 18.36 -6.19 5.80
N LEU A 107 18.37 -5.18 4.91
CA LEU A 107 19.57 -4.76 4.19
C LEU A 107 20.68 -4.34 5.16
N ASP A 108 20.39 -3.46 6.12
CA ASP A 108 21.34 -3.01 7.14
C ASP A 108 22.02 -4.18 7.89
N LYS A 109 21.30 -5.29 8.06
CA LYS A 109 21.79 -6.48 8.77
C LYS A 109 22.57 -7.44 7.87
N TYR A 110 22.13 -7.66 6.64
CA TYR A 110 22.62 -8.76 5.80
C TYR A 110 23.45 -8.32 4.60
N ASP A 111 23.36 -7.05 4.23
CA ASP A 111 24.18 -6.37 3.22
C ASP A 111 24.30 -4.86 3.54
N PRO A 112 25.19 -4.45 4.48
CA PRO A 112 25.33 -3.05 4.88
C PRO A 112 25.85 -2.11 3.76
N GLN A 113 26.25 -2.65 2.61
CA GLN A 113 26.65 -1.86 1.44
C GLN A 113 25.46 -1.56 0.51
N ALA A 114 24.32 -2.22 0.72
CA ALA A 114 23.13 -2.05 -0.08
C ALA A 114 22.54 -0.63 0.03
N GLU A 115 22.21 -0.06 -1.13
CA GLU A 115 21.43 1.17 -1.25
C GLU A 115 19.98 0.82 -1.64
N LEU A 116 19.00 1.26 -0.86
CA LEU A 116 17.58 1.17 -1.19
C LEU A 116 17.09 2.47 -1.85
N LYS A 117 16.79 2.40 -3.15
CA LYS A 117 16.26 3.51 -3.94
C LYS A 117 14.74 3.48 -3.99
N VAL A 118 14.10 4.46 -3.36
CA VAL A 118 12.64 4.59 -3.33
C VAL A 118 12.17 5.56 -4.42
N MET A 119 11.25 5.12 -5.29
CA MET A 119 10.58 5.98 -6.26
C MET A 119 9.08 6.05 -6.01
N TRP A 120 8.57 7.26 -5.84
CA TRP A 120 7.16 7.51 -5.55
C TRP A 120 6.38 7.76 -6.83
N VAL A 121 5.45 6.86 -7.18
CA VAL A 121 4.59 7.01 -8.37
C VAL A 121 3.28 7.76 -8.08
N SER A 122 2.96 7.99 -6.80
CA SER A 122 1.77 8.75 -6.35
C SER A 122 0.45 8.18 -6.86
N THR A 123 0.37 6.87 -6.96
CA THR A 123 -0.83 6.09 -7.33
C THR A 123 -0.71 4.68 -6.78
N TRP A 124 -1.84 4.03 -6.52
CA TRP A 124 -1.88 2.61 -6.16
C TRP A 124 -1.78 1.71 -7.41
N PHE A 125 -2.30 2.16 -8.54
CA PHE A 125 -2.41 1.37 -9.76
C PHE A 125 -2.29 2.26 -11.00
N ASP A 126 -1.19 2.12 -11.72
CA ASP A 126 -0.94 2.72 -13.03
C ASP A 126 0.19 1.94 -13.72
N PRO A 127 -0.14 0.91 -14.52
CA PRO A 127 0.85 0.05 -15.15
C PRO A 127 1.92 0.79 -15.96
N GLY A 128 1.57 1.94 -16.56
CA GLY A 128 2.52 2.75 -17.32
C GLY A 128 3.55 3.40 -16.41
N LYS A 129 3.10 4.07 -15.34
CA LYS A 129 4.03 4.68 -14.37
C LYS A 129 4.85 3.65 -13.60
N GLU A 130 4.29 2.49 -13.34
CA GLU A 130 4.98 1.38 -12.69
C GLU A 130 6.14 0.87 -13.56
N ALA A 131 5.88 0.60 -14.84
CA ALA A 131 6.92 0.21 -15.79
C ALA A 131 7.98 1.30 -16.02
N ASP A 132 7.56 2.57 -16.15
CA ASP A 132 8.50 3.69 -16.28
C ASP A 132 9.40 3.80 -15.04
N ALA A 133 8.84 3.59 -13.85
CA ALA A 133 9.59 3.60 -12.61
C ALA A 133 10.58 2.41 -12.53
N ALA A 134 10.14 1.21 -12.90
CA ALA A 134 11.02 0.05 -12.92
C ALA A 134 12.20 0.23 -13.88
N ASN A 135 11.93 0.67 -15.11
CA ASN A 135 12.97 0.94 -16.11
C ASN A 135 13.97 1.99 -15.61
N ALA A 136 13.50 3.10 -15.04
CA ALA A 136 14.38 4.13 -14.51
C ALA A 136 15.23 3.67 -13.30
N LEU A 137 14.76 2.70 -12.50
CA LEU A 137 15.56 2.06 -11.46
C LEU A 137 16.63 1.14 -12.05
N ILE A 138 16.25 0.33 -13.04
CA ILE A 138 17.16 -0.60 -13.74
C ILE A 138 18.28 0.19 -14.44
N ASP A 139 17.96 1.29 -15.12
CA ASP A 139 18.94 2.18 -15.76
C ASP A 139 19.96 2.77 -14.76
N GLN A 140 19.59 2.86 -13.48
CA GLN A 140 20.47 3.30 -12.40
C GLN A 140 21.31 2.16 -11.76
N GLY A 141 21.20 0.95 -12.32
CA GLY A 141 21.92 -0.25 -11.90
C GLY A 141 21.26 -1.03 -10.79
N VAL A 142 19.96 -0.82 -10.51
CA VAL A 142 19.19 -1.69 -9.61
C VAL A 142 19.03 -3.06 -10.24
N ASP A 143 19.25 -4.12 -9.47
CA ASP A 143 19.11 -5.50 -9.92
C ASP A 143 18.09 -6.34 -9.12
N VAL A 144 17.50 -5.76 -8.07
CA VAL A 144 16.35 -6.31 -7.34
C VAL A 144 15.32 -5.21 -7.12
N VAL A 145 14.08 -5.43 -7.53
CA VAL A 145 12.98 -4.45 -7.43
C VAL A 145 11.87 -5.00 -6.53
N PHE A 146 11.40 -4.16 -5.61
CA PHE A 146 10.16 -4.34 -4.87
C PHE A 146 9.11 -3.35 -5.36
N GLN A 147 7.83 -3.71 -5.26
CA GLN A 147 6.72 -2.79 -5.49
C GLN A 147 5.71 -2.81 -4.33
N HIS A 148 5.05 -1.68 -4.12
CA HIS A 148 3.84 -1.52 -3.31
C HIS A 148 2.64 -1.05 -4.14
N THR A 149 2.77 -1.07 -5.46
CA THR A 149 1.68 -0.83 -6.40
C THR A 149 0.99 -2.14 -6.75
N ASP A 150 -0.24 -2.03 -7.25
CA ASP A 150 -1.18 -3.14 -7.37
C ASP A 150 -1.16 -3.82 -8.74
N SER A 151 -0.48 -3.26 -9.74
CA SER A 151 -0.44 -3.86 -11.06
C SER A 151 0.62 -4.98 -11.12
N PRO A 152 0.42 -6.02 -11.96
CA PRO A 152 1.46 -7.00 -12.21
C PRO A 152 2.52 -6.51 -13.20
N ALA A 153 2.50 -5.23 -13.58
CA ALA A 153 3.48 -4.66 -14.51
C ALA A 153 4.85 -4.62 -13.81
N PRO A 154 5.88 -5.26 -14.39
CA PRO A 154 7.24 -5.25 -13.85
C PRO A 154 8.03 -4.01 -14.23
#